data_AF-A0A2Z6ME30-F1
#
_entry.id   AF-A0A2Z6ME30-F1
#
_cell.length_a   1.000
_cell.length_b   1.000
_cell.length_c   1.000
_cell.angle_alpha   90.00
_cell.angle_beta   90.00
_cell.angle_gamma   90.00
#
_symmetry.space_group_name_H-M   'P 1'
#
loop_
_entity.id
_entity.type
_entity.pdbx_description
1 polymer ?
#
loop_
_entity_poly.entity_id
_entity_poly.type
_entity_poly.pdbx_seq_one_letter_code
_entity_poly.pdbx_strand_id
1 'polypeptide(L)'
;MSEPGNYLGPLLKKFKLFEYVIFYIPGAVNRLPIWFPISYNYLAIMVVVKNKDFPLIFRFHVMTAMLLVTALQIVSVASNFFPLIHVNGTLGMYYWAAVALTYIIITMHSIRCALLGTFSNIPVISVSAFLHSLFSLGFQRPF
;
A
#
# COMPACT_ATOMS: atom_id res chain seq x y z
N MET A 1 -15.73 12.65 -9.68
CA MET A 1 -14.92 12.20 -10.83
C MET A 1 -13.48 12.21 -10.37
N SER A 2 -12.75 11.10 -10.43
CA SER A 2 -11.35 11.06 -9.98
C SER A 2 -10.45 11.71 -11.04
N GLU A 3 -10.03 12.94 -10.77
CA GLU A 3 -9.15 13.76 -11.62
C GLU A 3 -7.90 13.04 -12.18
N PRO A 4 -7.26 12.05 -11.52
CA PRO A 4 -6.07 11.38 -12.06
C PRO A 4 -6.30 10.56 -13.35
N GLY A 5 -7.53 10.08 -13.59
CA GLY A 5 -7.83 9.14 -14.68
C GLY A 5 -7.80 9.77 -16.08
N ASN A 6 -8.14 11.06 -16.19
CA ASN A 6 -8.18 11.77 -17.46
C ASN A 6 -6.79 11.99 -18.08
N TYR A 7 -5.75 11.95 -17.25
CA TYR A 7 -4.39 12.25 -17.65
C TYR A 7 -3.62 11.06 -18.26
N LEU A 8 -4.10 9.84 -18.04
CA LEU A 8 -3.49 8.61 -18.58
C LEU A 8 -3.99 8.26 -19.99
N GLY A 9 -4.89 9.07 -20.58
CA GLY A 9 -5.51 8.84 -21.89
C GLY A 9 -4.56 8.43 -23.04
N PRO A 10 -3.38 9.04 -23.21
CA PRO A 10 -2.45 8.65 -24.27
C PRO A 10 -1.78 7.29 -24.03
N LEU A 11 -1.48 6.94 -22.77
CA LEU A 11 -0.91 5.63 -22.38
C LEU A 11 -1.95 4.51 -22.48
N LEU A 12 -3.21 4.84 -22.16
CA LEU A 12 -4.37 3.93 -22.19
C LEU A 12 -4.70 3.41 -23.59
N LYS A 13 -4.60 4.26 -24.63
CA LYS A 13 -4.81 3.83 -26.02
C LYS A 13 -3.87 2.73 -26.48
N LYS A 14 -2.68 2.61 -25.87
CA LYS A 14 -1.67 1.62 -26.22
C LYS A 14 -1.93 0.25 -25.59
N PHE A 15 -2.62 0.19 -24.45
CA PHE A 15 -2.93 -1.05 -23.74
C PHE A 15 -4.39 -1.08 -23.24
N LYS A 16 -5.31 -1.55 -24.10
CA LYS A 16 -6.75 -1.63 -23.85
C LYS A 16 -7.14 -2.35 -22.54
N LEU A 17 -6.33 -3.29 -22.05
CA LEU A 17 -6.58 -3.97 -20.77
C LEU A 17 -6.50 -3.02 -19.57
N PHE A 18 -5.61 -2.03 -19.61
CA PHE A 18 -5.47 -1.06 -18.51
C PHE A 18 -6.60 -0.03 -18.48
N GLU A 19 -7.32 0.17 -19.58
CA GLU A 19 -8.46 1.10 -19.69
C GLU A 19 -9.61 0.67 -18.77
N TYR A 20 -9.98 -0.61 -18.81
CA TYR A 20 -11.02 -1.15 -17.93
C TYR A 20 -10.59 -1.12 -16.45
N VAL A 21 -9.33 -1.45 -16.17
CA VAL A 21 -8.76 -1.51 -14.82
C VAL A 21 -8.69 -0.11 -14.20
N ILE A 22 -8.23 0.90 -14.93
CA ILE A 22 -8.08 2.27 -14.44
C ILE A 22 -9.42 3.01 -14.36
N PHE A 23 -10.44 2.63 -15.13
CA PHE A 23 -11.78 3.20 -14.97
C PHE A 23 -12.55 2.56 -13.81
N TYR A 24 -12.49 1.23 -13.71
CA TYR A 24 -13.31 0.47 -12.76
C TYR A 24 -12.73 0.50 -11.33
N ILE A 25 -11.41 0.40 -11.17
CA ILE A 25 -10.79 0.32 -9.84
C ILE A 25 -10.98 1.62 -9.04
N PRO A 26 -10.64 2.81 -9.55
CA PRO A 26 -10.86 4.05 -8.81
C PRO A 26 -12.35 4.32 -8.60
N GLY A 27 -13.21 3.94 -9.56
CA GLY A 27 -14.66 4.06 -9.43
C GLY A 27 -15.23 3.20 -8.29
N ALA A 28 -14.73 1.97 -8.14
CA ALA A 28 -15.12 1.07 -7.05
C ALA A 28 -14.52 1.51 -5.70
N VAL A 29 -13.24 1.91 -5.69
CA VAL A 29 -12.54 2.35 -4.47
C VAL A 29 -13.16 3.64 -3.92
N ASN A 30 -13.54 4.59 -4.77
CA ASN A 30 -14.21 5.83 -4.34
C ASN A 30 -15.62 5.62 -3.77
N ARG A 31 -16.23 4.45 -4.03
CA ARG A 31 -17.54 4.08 -3.45
C ARG A 31 -17.39 3.37 -2.11
N LEU A 32 -16.18 2.95 -1.75
CA LEU A 32 -15.95 2.28 -0.47
C LEU A 32 -15.94 3.32 0.66
N PRO A 33 -16.53 3.00 1.81
CA PRO A 33 -16.48 3.87 2.97
C PRO A 33 -15.04 4.16 3.40
N ILE A 34 -14.79 5.36 3.93
CA ILE A 34 -13.45 5.78 4.35
C ILE A 34 -12.84 4.90 5.46
N TRP A 35 -13.67 4.26 6.27
CA TRP A 35 -13.25 3.30 7.31
C TRP A 35 -12.93 1.89 6.77
N PHE A 36 -13.28 1.59 5.51
CA PHE A 36 -13.08 0.25 4.95
C PHE A 36 -11.61 -0.18 4.97
N PRO A 37 -10.63 0.61 4.51
CA PRO A 37 -9.23 0.17 4.51
C PRO A 37 -8.68 0.00 5.94
N ILE A 38 -9.19 0.78 6.91
CA ILE A 38 -8.83 0.64 8.33
C ILE A 38 -9.35 -0.69 8.86
N SER A 39 -10.62 -1.03 8.59
CA SER A 39 -11.21 -2.30 9.01
C SER A 39 -10.53 -3.52 8.38
N TYR A 40 -10.21 -3.45 7.09
CA TYR A 40 -9.44 -4.47 6.38
C TYR A 40 -8.06 -4.66 7.03
N ASN A 41 -7.36 -3.55 7.30
CA ASN A 41 -6.05 -3.59 7.95
C ASN A 41 -6.13 -4.15 9.39
N TYR A 42 -7.20 -3.86 10.12
CA TYR A 42 -7.38 -4.41 11.45
C TYR A 42 -7.62 -5.93 11.42
N LEU A 43 -8.49 -6.40 10.53
CA LEU A 43 -8.84 -7.81 10.41
C LEU A 43 -7.65 -8.67 10.01
N ALA A 44 -6.84 -8.26 9.03
CA ALA A 44 -5.70 -9.07 8.63
C ALA A 44 -4.61 -9.13 9.72
N ILE A 45 -4.47 -8.12 10.59
CA ILE A 45 -3.60 -8.23 11.78
C ILE A 45 -4.16 -9.25 12.78
N MET A 46 -5.45 -9.18 13.08
CA MET A 46 -6.09 -10.08 14.06
C MET A 46 -6.11 -11.53 13.59
N VAL A 47 -6.42 -11.78 12.32
CA VAL A 47 -6.57 -13.12 11.77
C VAL A 47 -5.22 -13.75 11.42
N VAL A 48 -4.31 -13.00 10.82
CA VAL A 48 -3.07 -13.56 10.28
C VAL A 48 -1.90 -13.28 11.21
N VAL A 49 -1.66 -12.01 11.54
CA VAL A 49 -0.43 -11.63 12.26
C VAL A 49 -0.46 -12.13 13.71
N LYS A 50 -1.62 -12.15 14.37
CA LYS A 50 -1.74 -12.69 15.73
C LYS A 50 -1.89 -14.20 15.82
N ASN A 51 -2.28 -14.88 14.75
CA ASN A 51 -2.41 -16.32 14.76
C ASN A 51 -1.02 -16.98 14.65
N LYS A 52 -0.71 -17.84 15.63
CA LYS A 52 0.57 -18.56 15.74
C LYS A 52 0.68 -19.74 14.78
N ASP A 53 -0.44 -20.19 14.21
CA ASP A 53 -0.48 -21.31 13.26
C ASP A 53 0.16 -20.94 11.91
N PHE A 54 0.22 -19.65 11.59
CA PHE A 54 0.83 -19.19 10.35
C PHE A 54 2.35 -19.11 10.44
N PRO A 55 3.08 -19.44 9.35
CA PRO A 55 4.53 -19.33 9.33
C PRO A 55 4.96 -17.87 9.49
N LEU A 56 6.08 -17.65 10.20
CA LEU A 56 6.60 -16.31 10.51
C LEU A 56 6.81 -15.46 9.25
N ILE A 57 7.27 -16.08 8.16
CA ILE A 57 7.48 -15.40 6.87
C ILE A 57 6.16 -14.84 6.32
N PHE A 58 5.07 -15.60 6.41
CA PHE A 58 3.75 -15.16 5.95
C PHE A 58 3.24 -14.00 6.80
N ARG A 59 3.38 -14.09 8.13
CA ARG A 59 2.99 -13.04 9.08
C ARG A 59 3.78 -11.75 8.84
N PHE A 60 5.07 -11.88 8.57
CA PHE A 60 5.95 -10.75 8.24
C PHE A 60 5.52 -10.04 6.95
N HIS A 61 5.28 -10.79 5.87
CA HIS A 61 4.89 -10.20 4.58
C HIS A 61 3.51 -9.55 4.64
N VAL A 62 2.58 -10.17 5.35
CA VAL A 62 1.25 -9.58 5.61
C VAL A 62 1.40 -8.30 6.41
N MET A 63 2.20 -8.29 7.48
CA MET A 63 2.45 -7.07 8.26
C MET A 63 3.12 -5.96 7.43
N THR A 64 4.07 -6.33 6.56
CA THR A 64 4.75 -5.41 5.63
C THR A 64 3.75 -4.77 4.66
N ALA A 65 2.86 -5.57 4.06
CA ALA A 65 1.82 -5.06 3.15
C ALA A 65 0.89 -4.06 3.85
N MET A 66 0.53 -4.33 5.10
CA MET A 66 -0.43 -3.53 5.88
C MET A 66 0.19 -2.19 6.33
N LEU A 67 1.47 -2.21 6.68
CA LEU A 67 2.27 -1.00 6.92
C LEU A 67 2.39 -0.16 5.64
N LEU A 68 2.59 -0.79 4.48
CA LEU A 68 2.70 -0.09 3.20
C LEU A 68 1.38 0.59 2.80
N VAL A 69 0.24 -0.09 3.01
CA VAL A 69 -1.10 0.50 2.82
C VAL A 69 -1.29 1.71 3.75
N THR A 70 -0.91 1.58 5.02
CA THR A 70 -1.03 2.68 6.00
C THR A 70 -0.11 3.86 5.64
N ALA A 71 1.11 3.59 5.17
CA ALA A 71 2.02 4.62 4.69
C ALA A 71 1.43 5.38 3.50
N LEU A 72 0.79 4.69 2.55
CA LEU A 72 0.11 5.34 1.42
C LEU A 72 -1.07 6.22 1.88
N GLN A 73 -1.81 5.79 2.92
CA GLN A 73 -2.86 6.62 3.51
C GLN A 73 -2.30 7.87 4.19
N ILE A 74 -1.19 7.74 4.93
CA ILE A 74 -0.50 8.88 5.55
C ILE A 74 -0.02 9.84 4.47
N VAL A 75 0.58 9.35 3.38
CA VAL A 75 0.99 10.18 2.24
C VAL A 75 -0.22 10.92 1.69
N SER A 76 -1.33 10.22 1.44
CA SER A 76 -2.56 10.84 0.91
C SER A 76 -3.11 11.95 1.82
N VAL A 77 -3.17 11.71 3.14
CA VAL A 77 -3.60 12.73 4.10
C VAL A 77 -2.60 13.88 4.17
N ALA A 78 -1.30 13.58 4.16
CA ALA A 78 -0.23 14.58 4.18
C ALA A 78 -0.23 15.44 2.91
N SER A 79 -0.56 14.88 1.75
CA SER A 79 -0.67 15.62 0.48
C SER A 79 -1.71 16.74 0.54
N ASN A 80 -2.75 16.62 1.38
CA ASN A 80 -3.74 17.69 1.58
C ASN A 80 -3.14 18.97 2.18
N PHE A 81 -1.99 18.87 2.87
CA PHE A 81 -1.28 20.03 3.42
C PHE A 81 -0.39 20.75 2.40
N PHE A 82 -0.22 20.19 1.19
CA PHE A 82 0.56 20.79 0.12
C PHE A 82 -0.37 21.41 -0.94
N PRO A 83 -0.69 22.72 -0.85
CA PRO A 83 -1.59 23.38 -1.79
C PRO A 83 -1.03 23.42 -3.22
N LEU A 84 0.30 23.35 -3.38
CA LEU A 84 0.99 23.29 -4.68
C LEU A 84 0.60 22.08 -5.55
N ILE A 85 0.09 21.00 -4.93
CA ILE A 85 -0.38 19.79 -5.64
C ILE A 85 -1.81 20.01 -6.17
N HIS A 86 -2.56 20.93 -5.57
CA HIS A 86 -3.96 21.23 -5.87
C HIS A 86 -4.11 22.43 -6.83
N VAL A 87 -3.11 23.30 -6.91
CA VAL A 87 -3.08 24.45 -7.82
C VAL A 87 -2.36 24.03 -9.11
N ASN A 88 -3.10 23.94 -10.21
CA ASN A 88 -2.72 23.42 -11.53
C ASN A 88 -2.59 21.89 -11.65
N GLY A 89 -3.58 21.28 -12.31
CA GLY A 89 -3.74 19.83 -12.47
C GLY A 89 -2.57 19.08 -13.11
N THR A 90 -1.57 19.77 -13.70
CA THR A 90 -0.39 19.12 -14.28
C THR A 90 0.64 18.68 -13.21
N LEU A 91 0.88 19.48 -12.16
CA LEU A 91 1.86 19.12 -11.12
C LEU A 91 1.32 18.02 -10.19
N GLY A 92 0.03 18.10 -9.84
CA GLY A 92 -0.65 17.05 -9.08
C GLY A 92 -0.61 15.71 -9.80
N MET A 93 -0.79 15.71 -11.12
CA MET A 93 -0.72 14.51 -11.96
C MET A 93 0.67 13.85 -11.90
N TYR A 94 1.76 14.61 -12.08
CA TYR A 94 3.12 14.05 -11.98
C TYR A 94 3.44 13.55 -10.58
N TYR A 95 3.00 14.26 -9.54
CA TYR A 95 3.16 13.85 -8.16
C TYR A 95 2.48 12.51 -7.89
N TRP A 96 1.20 12.38 -8.20
CA TRP A 96 0.45 11.14 -7.97
C TRP A 96 0.94 9.98 -8.83
N ALA A 97 1.39 10.25 -10.07
CA ALA A 97 2.04 9.25 -10.91
C ALA A 97 3.35 8.74 -10.30
N ALA A 98 4.18 9.64 -9.75
CA ALA A 98 5.42 9.27 -9.07
C ALA A 98 5.12 8.43 -7.81
N VAL A 99 4.18 8.86 -6.97
CA VAL A 99 3.77 8.12 -5.77
C VAL A 99 3.25 6.72 -6.13
N ALA A 100 2.40 6.60 -7.15
CA ALA A 100 1.88 5.32 -7.60
C ALA A 100 2.98 4.39 -8.13
N LEU A 101 3.91 4.92 -8.93
CA LEU A 101 5.03 4.16 -9.48
C LEU A 101 5.96 3.67 -8.36
N THR A 102 6.31 4.52 -7.41
CA THR A 102 7.10 4.14 -6.24
C THR A 102 6.41 3.04 -5.43
N TYR A 103 5.11 3.17 -5.18
CA TYR A 103 4.33 2.17 -4.46
C TYR A 103 4.33 0.81 -5.18
N ILE A 104 4.16 0.80 -6.52
CA ILE A 104 4.19 -0.42 -7.33
C ILE A 104 5.57 -1.09 -7.26
N ILE A 105 6.67 -0.33 -7.38
CA ILE A 105 8.03 -0.88 -7.31
C ILE A 105 8.29 -1.54 -5.96
N ILE A 106 7.93 -0.86 -4.86
CA ILE A 106 8.10 -1.39 -3.50
C ILE A 106 7.25 -2.65 -3.32
N THR A 107 6.02 -2.64 -3.80
CA THR A 107 5.10 -3.79 -3.71
C THR A 107 5.64 -4.98 -4.52
N MET A 108 6.11 -4.76 -5.75
CA MET A 108 6.72 -5.80 -6.58
C MET A 108 7.97 -6.40 -5.93
N HIS A 109 8.79 -5.57 -5.29
CA HIS A 109 9.94 -6.04 -4.53
C HIS A 109 9.51 -6.92 -3.34
N SER A 110 8.50 -6.51 -2.58
CA SER A 110 7.95 -7.29 -1.47
C SER A 110 7.35 -8.62 -1.95
N ILE A 111 6.59 -8.64 -3.05
CA ILE A 111 6.06 -9.87 -3.67
C ILE A 111 7.19 -10.81 -4.09
N ARG A 112 8.25 -10.28 -4.72
CA ARG A 112 9.42 -11.09 -5.09
C ARG A 112 10.07 -11.72 -3.87
N CYS A 113 10.24 -10.96 -2.79
CA CYS A 113 10.78 -11.50 -1.53
C CYS A 113 9.86 -12.58 -0.93
N ALA A 114 8.54 -12.37 -0.95
CA ALA A 114 7.56 -13.34 -0.47
C ALA A 114 7.61 -14.66 -1.25
N LEU A 115 7.70 -14.59 -2.58
CA LEU A 115 7.81 -15.76 -3.45
C LEU A 115 9.13 -16.52 -3.24
N LEU A 116 10.22 -15.81 -2.96
CA LEU A 116 11.51 -16.40 -2.62
C LEU A 116 11.60 -16.88 -1.17
N GLY A 117 10.58 -16.66 -0.35
CA GLY A 117 10.60 -16.96 1.09
C GLY A 117 11.61 -16.12 1.88
N THR A 118 12.02 -14.97 1.33
CA THR A 118 12.98 -14.05 1.96
C THR A 118 12.26 -12.84 2.56
N PHE A 119 12.90 -12.17 3.50
CA PHE A 119 12.35 -10.96 4.12
C PHE A 119 12.63 -9.74 3.23
N SER A 120 11.62 -8.92 2.98
CA SER A 120 11.79 -7.66 2.24
C SER A 120 12.54 -6.63 3.09
N ASN A 121 13.63 -6.09 2.56
CA ASN A 121 14.43 -5.08 3.26
C ASN A 121 14.00 -3.67 2.83
N ILE A 122 12.86 -3.23 3.36
CA ILE A 122 12.39 -1.86 3.20
C ILE A 122 12.69 -1.11 4.51
N PRO A 123 13.51 -0.03 4.49
CA PRO A 123 13.88 0.68 5.71
C PRO A 123 12.64 1.17 6.46
N VAL A 124 12.69 1.15 7.80
CA VAL A 124 11.59 1.46 8.73
C VAL A 124 10.42 0.45 8.71
N ILE A 125 9.91 0.08 7.55
CA ILE A 125 8.77 -0.84 7.40
C ILE A 125 9.17 -2.26 7.83
N SER A 126 10.31 -2.77 7.35
CA SER A 126 10.78 -4.12 7.66
C SER A 126 11.03 -4.30 9.16
N VAL A 127 11.69 -3.34 9.81
CA VAL A 127 11.94 -3.36 11.26
C VAL A 127 10.63 -3.38 12.04
N SER A 128 9.67 -2.55 11.65
CA SER A 128 8.34 -2.50 12.29
C SER A 128 7.56 -3.80 12.08
N ALA A 129 7.63 -4.37 10.88
CA ALA A 129 6.99 -5.65 10.55
C ALA A 129 7.59 -6.81 11.35
N PHE A 130 8.91 -6.84 11.52
CA PHE A 130 9.61 -7.79 12.37
C PHE A 130 9.18 -7.66 13.82
N LEU A 131 9.15 -6.44 14.38
CA LEU A 131 8.72 -6.23 15.76
C LEU A 131 7.31 -6.77 15.97
N HIS A 132 6.35 -6.40 15.12
CA HIS A 132 4.97 -6.84 15.29
C HIS A 132 4.79 -8.36 15.11
N SER A 133 5.53 -8.95 14.17
CA SER A 133 5.50 -10.41 13.92
C SER A 133 6.20 -11.20 15.03
N LEU A 134 7.24 -10.65 15.65
CA LEU A 134 8.02 -11.31 16.70
C LEU A 134 7.37 -11.15 18.09
N PHE A 135 6.83 -9.97 18.42
CA PHE A 135 6.16 -9.73 19.71
C PHE A 135 4.94 -10.63 19.90
N SER A 136 4.24 -10.98 18.83
CA SER A 136 3.13 -11.92 18.87
C SER A 136 3.54 -13.36 19.24
N LEU A 137 4.83 -13.72 19.13
CA LEU A 137 5.37 -15.00 19.59
C LEU A 137 5.73 -15.00 21.08
N GLY A 138 5.53 -13.89 21.80
CA GLY A 138 5.83 -13.78 23.23
C GLY A 138 7.26 -13.35 23.54
N PHE A 139 8.03 -12.93 22.52
CA PHE A 139 9.36 -12.34 22.73
C PHE A 139 9.19 -10.90 23.25
N GLN A 140 9.01 -10.74 24.56
CA GLN A 140 9.20 -9.44 25.22
C GLN A 140 10.69 -9.11 25.19
N ARG A 141 11.06 -7.92 24.69
CA ARG A 141 12.42 -7.41 24.90
C ARG A 141 12.69 -7.28 26.40
N PRO A 142 13.88 -7.63 26.90
CA PRO A 142 14.39 -7.04 28.12
C PRO A 142 14.81 -5.61 27.77
N PHE A 143 13.91 -4.66 27.98
CA PHE A 143 14.15 -3.20 28.03
C PHE A 143 14.70 -2.56 26.74
#